data_AF-A0A9N9PM61-F1
#
_entry.id   AF-A0A9N9PM61-F1
#
_cell.length_a   1.000
_cell.length_b   1.000
_cell.length_c   1.000
_cell.angle_alpha   90.00
_cell.angle_beta   90.00
_cell.angle_gamma   90.00
#
_symmetry.space_group_name_H-M   'P 1'
#
loop_
_entity.id
_entity.type
_entity.pdbx_description
1 polymer ?
#
loop_
_entity_poly.entity_id
_entity_poly.type
_entity_poly.pdbx_seq_one_letter_code
_entity_poly.pdbx_strand_id
1 'polypeptide(L)'
;KLVLNATIENGWSFNWVEKESSIAMLKFKNPNLVIPSRHTLGGRILKDATQELHSELITKATHDIVGVSLAFDGIQDISAELDRTTNVISKIEVFLEDLKTQQIKVGTIISDSASTYAAA
;
A
#
# COMPACT_ATOMS: atom_id res chain seq x y z
N LYS A 1 -6.17 6.36 22.05
CA LYS A 1 -4.83 6.87 21.65
C LYS A 1 -3.82 6.89 22.82
N LEU A 2 -4.25 6.90 24.09
CA LEU A 2 -3.37 6.97 25.27
C LEU A 2 -2.18 5.99 25.27
N VAL A 3 -2.42 4.69 25.06
CA VAL A 3 -1.35 3.65 25.03
C VAL A 3 -0.35 3.92 23.90
N LEU A 4 -0.82 4.39 22.74
CA LEU A 4 0.02 4.70 21.60
C LEU A 4 0.89 5.93 21.87
N ASN A 5 0.28 7.01 22.38
CA ASN A 5 0.99 8.24 22.72
C ASN A 5 2.05 7.99 23.80
N ALA A 6 1.69 7.26 24.87
CA ALA A 6 2.63 6.88 25.91
C ALA A 6 3.79 6.03 25.35
N THR A 7 3.54 5.15 24.38
CA THR A 7 4.60 4.37 23.72
C THR A 7 5.57 5.29 22.97
N ILE A 8 5.05 6.29 22.24
CA ILE A 8 5.85 7.22 21.44
C ILE A 8 6.62 8.19 22.35
N GLU A 9 5.94 8.85 23.28
CA GLU A 9 6.50 9.87 24.18
C GLU A 9 7.60 9.30 25.07
N ASN A 10 7.48 8.04 25.48
CA ASN A 10 8.49 7.37 26.31
C ASN A 10 9.52 6.57 25.49
N GLY A 11 9.43 6.59 24.14
CA GLY A 11 10.37 5.87 23.27
C GLY A 11 10.35 4.35 23.45
N TRP A 12 9.22 3.78 23.87
CA TRP A 12 9.13 2.34 24.15
C TRP A 12 8.94 1.53 22.87
N SER A 13 9.55 0.34 22.83
CA SER A 13 9.29 -0.63 21.76
C SER A 13 7.83 -1.11 21.82
N PHE A 14 7.11 -1.14 20.69
CA PHE A 14 5.73 -1.68 20.63
C PHE A 14 5.57 -3.09 21.20
N ASN A 15 6.65 -3.85 21.38
CA ASN A 15 6.62 -5.16 22.02
C ASN A 15 6.28 -5.09 23.53
N TRP A 16 6.35 -3.92 24.17
CA TRP A 16 6.10 -3.77 25.60
C TRP A 16 4.68 -4.17 26.00
N VAL A 17 3.69 -3.99 25.12
CA VAL A 17 2.28 -4.35 25.38
C VAL A 17 2.02 -5.86 25.46
N GLU A 18 2.98 -6.67 24.98
CA GLU A 18 2.89 -8.14 24.99
C GLU A 18 3.74 -8.78 26.09
N LYS A 19 4.49 -7.98 26.87
CA LYS A 19 5.29 -8.50 27.98
C LYS A 19 4.41 -8.81 29.19
N GLU A 20 4.63 -9.97 29.80
CA GLU A 20 3.84 -10.43 30.96
C GLU A 20 3.82 -9.42 32.10
N SER A 21 4.97 -8.80 32.41
CA SER A 21 5.06 -7.75 33.44
C SER A 21 4.16 -6.54 33.13
N SER A 22 4.13 -6.09 31.88
CA SER A 22 3.30 -4.96 31.45
C SER A 22 1.82 -5.31 31.50
N ILE A 23 1.47 -6.51 31.02
CA ILE A 23 0.10 -7.03 31.05
C ILE A 23 -0.38 -7.16 32.49
N ALA A 24 0.43 -7.72 33.39
CA ALA A 24 0.11 -7.88 34.80
C ALA A 24 -0.10 -6.51 35.48
N MET A 25 0.76 -5.53 35.20
CA MET A 25 0.62 -4.18 35.74
C MET A 25 -0.68 -3.50 35.28
N LEU A 26 -1.02 -3.62 33.99
CA LEU A 26 -2.24 -3.04 33.43
C LEU A 26 -3.50 -3.75 33.95
N LYS A 27 -3.47 -5.09 34.02
CA LYS A 27 -4.58 -5.90 34.55
C LYS A 27 -4.77 -5.73 36.05
N PHE A 28 -3.70 -5.46 36.81
CA PHE A 28 -3.80 -5.13 38.23
C PHE A 28 -4.67 -3.89 38.47
N LYS A 29 -4.53 -2.87 37.61
CA LYS A 29 -5.37 -1.65 37.69
C LYS A 29 -6.76 -1.85 37.09
N ASN A 30 -6.89 -2.61 36.00
CA ASN A 30 -8.18 -2.94 35.43
C ASN A 30 -8.14 -4.34 34.79
N PRO A 31 -8.71 -5.36 35.46
CA PRO A 31 -8.62 -6.75 34.99
C PRO A 31 -9.39 -7.00 33.68
N ASN A 32 -10.38 -6.15 33.37
CA ASN A 32 -11.20 -6.26 32.15
C ASN A 32 -10.61 -5.46 30.97
N LEU A 33 -9.42 -4.86 31.12
CA LEU A 33 -8.80 -4.07 30.07
C LEU A 33 -8.31 -4.96 28.92
N VAL A 34 -8.82 -4.71 27.72
CA VAL A 34 -8.34 -5.35 26.49
C VAL A 34 -7.12 -4.58 25.98
N ILE A 35 -5.95 -5.22 26.09
CA ILE A 35 -4.69 -4.65 25.64
C ILE A 35 -4.51 -4.97 24.14
N PRO A 36 -4.24 -3.98 23.27
CA PRO A 36 -4.02 -4.22 21.86
C PRO A 36 -2.69 -4.97 21.62
N SER A 37 -2.64 -5.79 20.57
CA SER A 37 -1.38 -6.41 20.13
C SER A 37 -0.40 -5.35 19.59
N ARG A 38 0.89 -5.69 19.53
CA ARG A 38 1.92 -4.81 18.94
C ARG A 38 1.60 -4.45 17.48
N HIS A 39 1.03 -5.39 16.73
CA HIS A 39 0.65 -5.20 15.33
C HIS A 39 -0.53 -4.24 15.19
N THR A 40 -1.53 -4.37 16.07
CA THR A 40 -2.65 -3.43 16.13
C THR A 40 -2.19 -2.04 16.55
N LEU A 41 -1.22 -1.94 17.45
CA LEU A 41 -0.70 -0.66 17.94
C LEU A 41 0.13 0.06 16.86
N GLY A 42 1.13 -0.62 16.28
CA GLY A 42 1.97 -0.07 15.21
C GLY A 42 1.20 0.14 13.90
N GLY A 43 0.27 -0.77 13.58
CA GLY A 43 -0.58 -0.68 12.40
C GLY A 43 -1.50 0.54 12.38
N ARG A 44 -1.84 1.10 13.55
CA ARG A 44 -2.58 2.38 13.62
C ARG A 44 -1.76 3.55 13.10
N ILE A 45 -0.50 3.67 13.52
CA ILE A 45 0.40 4.72 12.99
C ILE A 45 0.59 4.53 11.50
N LEU A 46 0.87 3.28 11.08
CA LEU A 46 1.11 2.98 9.68
C LEU A 46 -0.12 3.33 8.83
N LYS A 47 -1.32 3.02 9.31
CA LYS A 47 -2.57 3.33 8.59
C LYS A 47 -2.79 4.83 8.49
N ASP A 48 -2.66 5.56 9.58
CA ASP A 48 -2.88 7.02 9.60
C ASP A 48 -1.87 7.72 8.66
N ALA A 49 -0.57 7.38 8.77
CA ALA A 49 0.47 7.92 7.89
C ALA A 49 0.27 7.51 6.43
N THR A 50 -0.12 6.27 6.15
CA THR A 50 -0.41 5.80 4.78
C THR A 50 -1.59 6.54 4.18
N GLN A 51 -2.64 6.82 4.97
CA GLN A 51 -3.82 7.53 4.48
C GLN A 51 -3.50 8.99 4.12
N GLU A 52 -2.72 9.67 4.97
CA GLU A 52 -2.25 11.03 4.71
C GLU A 52 -1.38 11.07 3.45
N LEU A 53 -0.35 10.22 3.39
CA LEU A 53 0.53 10.11 2.23
C LEU A 53 -0.24 9.76 0.95
N HIS A 54 -1.20 8.84 1.02
CA HIS A 54 -2.03 8.49 -0.12
C HIS A 54 -2.82 9.71 -0.63
N SER A 55 -3.44 10.47 0.28
CA SER A 55 -4.19 11.68 -0.11
C SER A 55 -3.29 12.75 -0.75
N GLU A 56 -2.07 12.93 -0.24
CA GLU A 56 -1.09 13.84 -0.82
C GLU A 56 -0.61 13.38 -2.20
N LEU A 57 -0.34 12.07 -2.36
CA LEU A 57 0.10 11.50 -3.62
C LEU A 57 -0.96 11.67 -4.71
N ILE A 58 -2.22 11.37 -4.40
CA ILE A 58 -3.34 11.57 -5.33
C ILE A 58 -3.46 13.05 -5.69
N THR A 59 -3.38 13.95 -4.70
CA THR A 59 -3.43 15.40 -4.96
C THR A 59 -2.29 15.86 -5.86
N LYS A 60 -1.06 15.37 -5.65
CA LYS A 60 0.08 15.70 -6.53
C LYS A 60 -0.12 15.14 -7.93
N ALA A 61 -0.61 13.91 -8.05
CA ALA A 61 -0.84 13.25 -9.33
C ALA A 61 -1.97 13.91 -10.15
N THR A 62 -3.02 14.42 -9.50
CA THR A 62 -4.13 15.10 -10.19
C THR A 62 -3.77 16.50 -10.68
N HIS A 63 -2.90 17.21 -9.95
CA HIS A 63 -2.46 18.57 -10.32
C HIS A 63 -1.22 18.59 -11.23
N ASP A 64 -0.66 17.43 -11.57
CA ASP A 64 0.50 17.38 -12.46
C ASP A 64 0.11 17.68 -13.91
N ILE A 65 0.81 18.65 -14.52
CA ILE A 65 0.49 19.17 -15.85
C ILE A 65 0.80 18.12 -16.93
N VAL A 66 1.87 17.35 -16.74
CA VAL A 66 2.33 16.33 -17.68
C VAL A 66 1.50 15.05 -17.50
N GLY A 67 1.27 14.67 -16.25
CA GLY A 67 0.60 13.44 -15.85
C GLY A 67 1.60 12.40 -15.33
N VAL A 68 1.08 11.36 -14.69
CA VAL A 68 1.89 10.26 -14.17
C VAL A 68 2.40 9.37 -15.31
N SER A 69 3.58 8.78 -15.11
CA SER A 69 4.12 7.75 -16.00
C SER A 69 3.78 6.37 -15.46
N LEU A 70 3.21 5.52 -16.30
CA LEU A 70 2.90 4.14 -15.97
C LEU A 70 3.96 3.23 -16.58
N ALA A 71 4.58 2.38 -15.77
CA ALA A 71 5.51 1.37 -16.23
C ALA A 71 4.91 -0.02 -15.99
N PHE A 72 4.68 -0.76 -17.06
CA PHE A 72 4.27 -2.16 -17.01
C PHE A 72 5.49 -3.04 -17.23
N ASP A 73 5.73 -3.94 -16.28
CA ASP A 73 6.83 -4.90 -16.27
C ASP A 73 6.29 -6.30 -16.56
N GLY A 74 6.92 -7.04 -17.46
CA GLY A 74 6.56 -8.41 -17.80
C GLY A 74 5.41 -8.57 -18.81
N ILE A 75 5.19 -7.60 -19.71
CA ILE A 75 4.26 -7.80 -20.84
C ILE A 75 4.95 -8.71 -21.86
N GLN A 76 4.81 -10.02 -21.68
CA GLN A 76 5.32 -11.01 -22.62
C GLN A 76 4.34 -11.19 -23.80
N ASP A 77 4.86 -11.20 -25.04
CA ASP A 77 4.07 -11.57 -26.23
C ASP A 77 3.75 -13.07 -26.19
N ILE A 78 2.60 -13.38 -25.62
CA ILE A 78 2.02 -14.73 -25.54
C ILE A 78 1.12 -14.98 -26.75
N SER A 79 1.61 -14.77 -27.97
CA SER A 79 0.87 -15.12 -29.20
C SER A 79 0.50 -16.62 -29.29
N ALA A 80 0.98 -17.46 -28.37
CA ALA A 80 0.56 -18.84 -28.15
C ALA A 80 -0.61 -19.04 -27.13
N GLU A 81 -0.97 -18.03 -26.34
CA GLU A 81 -2.04 -18.06 -25.32
C GLU A 81 -2.98 -16.85 -25.48
N LEU A 82 -3.74 -16.80 -26.57
CA LEU A 82 -4.73 -15.75 -26.89
C LEU A 82 -5.71 -15.43 -25.73
N ASP A 83 -5.96 -16.40 -24.84
CA ASP A 83 -6.82 -16.22 -23.66
C ASP A 83 -6.18 -15.35 -22.55
N ARG A 84 -4.85 -15.31 -22.44
CA ARG A 84 -4.15 -14.55 -21.39
C ARG A 84 -3.91 -13.09 -21.78
N THR A 85 -3.67 -12.78 -23.05
CA THR A 85 -3.46 -11.39 -23.52
C THR A 85 -4.75 -10.57 -23.43
N THR A 86 -5.91 -11.16 -23.74
CA THR A 86 -7.23 -10.51 -23.57
C THR A 86 -7.50 -10.15 -22.10
N ASN A 87 -7.00 -10.97 -21.16
CA ASN A 87 -7.07 -10.72 -19.72
C ASN A 87 -6.15 -9.56 -19.27
N VAL A 88 -4.96 -9.43 -19.86
CA VAL A 88 -4.03 -8.33 -19.54
C VAL A 88 -4.56 -7.00 -20.07
N ILE A 89 -5.04 -6.95 -21.32
CA ILE A 89 -5.59 -5.73 -21.92
C ILE A 89 -6.78 -5.23 -21.09
N SER A 90 -7.74 -6.11 -20.78
CA SER A 90 -8.90 -5.74 -19.96
C SER A 90 -8.51 -5.22 -18.57
N LYS A 91 -7.47 -5.79 -17.93
CA LYS A 91 -6.96 -5.27 -16.65
C LYS A 91 -6.33 -3.88 -16.79
N ILE A 92 -5.58 -3.64 -17.86
CA ILE A 92 -5.01 -2.31 -18.15
C ILE A 92 -6.13 -1.31 -18.40
N GLU A 93 -7.16 -1.67 -19.15
CA GLU A 93 -8.32 -0.81 -19.40
C GLU A 93 -9.06 -0.44 -18.09
N VAL A 94 -9.32 -1.43 -17.23
CA VAL A 94 -9.92 -1.19 -15.90
C VAL A 94 -9.05 -0.25 -15.07
N PHE A 95 -7.73 -0.47 -15.06
CA PHE A 95 -6.79 0.38 -14.34
C PHE A 95 -6.77 1.83 -14.87
N LEU A 96 -6.83 2.01 -16.19
CA LEU A 96 -6.89 3.33 -16.81
C LEU A 96 -8.22 4.05 -16.51
N GLU A 97 -9.34 3.33 -16.48
CA GLU A 97 -10.63 3.90 -16.07
C GLU A 97 -10.67 4.28 -14.58
N ASP A 98 -10.00 3.52 -13.71
CA ASP A 98 -9.84 3.88 -12.29
C ASP A 98 -9.05 5.20 -12.14
N LEU A 99 -7.93 5.35 -12.86
CA LEU A 99 -7.14 6.60 -12.84
C LEU A 99 -7.95 7.79 -13.35
N LYS A 100 -8.73 7.59 -14.41
CA LYS A 100 -9.63 8.60 -14.97
C LYS A 100 -10.73 8.99 -14.00
N THR A 101 -11.31 8.03 -13.28
CA THR A 101 -12.29 8.29 -12.22
C THR A 101 -11.68 9.13 -11.08
N GLN A 102 -10.40 8.93 -10.81
CA GLN A 102 -9.64 9.72 -9.84
C GLN A 102 -9.11 11.05 -10.40
N GLN A 103 -9.44 11.40 -11.65
CA GLN A 103 -8.97 12.61 -12.35
C GLN A 103 -7.43 12.69 -12.48
N ILE A 104 -6.75 11.54 -12.46
CA ILE A 104 -5.30 11.47 -12.64
C ILE A 104 -5.01 11.39 -14.14
N LYS A 105 -4.20 12.33 -14.64
CA LYS A 105 -3.76 12.34 -16.03
C LYS A 105 -2.61 11.35 -16.21
N VAL A 106 -2.69 10.50 -17.24
CA VAL A 106 -1.57 9.65 -17.67
C VAL A 106 -0.79 10.38 -18.76
N GLY A 107 0.50 10.62 -18.52
CA GLY A 107 1.38 11.33 -19.45
C GLY A 107 2.17 10.40 -20.36
N THR A 108 2.56 9.23 -19.87
CA THR A 108 3.37 8.26 -20.62
C THR A 108 3.09 6.84 -20.14
N ILE A 109 3.06 5.89 -21.07
CA ILE A 109 3.01 4.45 -20.79
C ILE A 109 4.31 3.84 -21.30
N ILE A 110 4.99 3.10 -20.42
CA ILE A 110 6.24 2.41 -20.68
C ILE A 110 5.96 0.92 -20.50
N SER A 111 6.34 0.10 -21.47
CA SER A 111 6.26 -1.35 -21.41
C SER A 111 7.62 -1.92 -21.75
N ASP A 112 8.06 -2.94 -21.01
CA ASP A 112 9.19 -3.74 -21.45
C ASP A 112 8.72 -4.70 -22.55
N SER A 113 9.06 -4.43 -23.81
CA SER A 113 8.86 -5.43 -24.86
C SER A 113 9.91 -6.52 -24.68
N ALA A 114 9.57 -7.63 -24.02
CA ALA A 114 10.39 -8.82 -24.04
C ALA A 114 10.27 -9.49 -25.41
N SER A 115 11.14 -9.12 -26.36
CA SER A 115 11.28 -9.87 -27.61
C SER A 115 11.78 -11.28 -27.26
N THR A 116 10.99 -12.31 -27.56
CA THR A 116 11.49 -13.68 -27.70
C THR A 116 12.42 -13.70 -28.92
N TYR A 117 13.68 -13.34 -28.72
CA TYR A 117 14.70 -13.64 -29.73
C TYR A 117 14.73 -15.16 -29.87
N ALA A 118 14.29 -15.63 -31.03
CA ALA A 118 14.52 -16.97 -31.52
C ALA A 118 16.01 -17.30 -31.33
N ALA A 119 16.31 -18.08 -30.28
CA ALA A 119 17.61 -18.72 -30.16
C ALA A 119 17.67 -19.77 -31.27
N ALA A 120 18.61 -19.52 -32.20
CA ALA A 120 18.95 -20.32 -33.36
C ALA A 120 19.37 -21.75 -33.00
#